data_AF-N6V5M4-F1
#
_entry.id   AF-N6V5M4-F1
#
_cell.length_a   1.000
_cell.length_b   1.000
_cell.length_c   1.000
_cell.angle_alpha   90.00
_cell.angle_beta   90.00
_cell.angle_gamma   90.00
#
_symmetry.space_group_name_H-M   'P 1'
#
loop_
_entity.id
_entity.type
_entity.pdbx_description
1 polymer ?
#
loop_
_entity_poly.entity_id
_entity_poly.type
_entity_poly.pdbx_seq_one_letter_code
_entity_poly.pdbx_strand_id
1 'polypeptide(L)'
;MRHGPAKEISGGNILEANKPSTADEWCDHYGVDVIDGVATLFKAVDDDYSTSRARQKDISYAPGQIPVAPDWDGGLEECGGGLHASPHPRMALEFNIGAKKFVGCPVKLEDISVHPNGSMPQKVKFRGCCSPCFEVDRNGKPSPVAIEQAAE
;
A
#
# COMPACT_ATOMS: atom_id res chain seq x y z
N MET A 1 22.78 -18.61 11.50
CA MET A 1 22.84 -17.42 12.38
C MET A 1 23.58 -17.83 13.64
N ARG A 2 24.67 -17.16 14.03
CA ARG A 2 25.38 -17.44 15.31
C ARG A 2 24.77 -16.51 16.37
N HIS A 3 24.03 -17.06 17.31
CA HIS A 3 23.49 -16.30 18.44
C HIS A 3 24.52 -16.27 19.57
N GLY A 4 24.62 -15.14 20.26
CA GLY A 4 25.35 -15.04 21.53
C GLY A 4 24.59 -15.70 22.68
N PRO A 5 25.19 -15.80 23.88
CA PRO A 5 24.52 -16.35 25.05
C PRO A 5 23.30 -15.50 25.43
N ALA A 6 22.21 -16.16 25.83
CA ALA A 6 21.02 -15.50 26.33
C ALA A 6 21.33 -14.71 27.61
N LYS A 7 20.65 -13.57 27.80
CA LYS A 7 20.66 -12.81 29.05
C LYS A 7 19.23 -12.68 29.55
N GLU A 8 19.06 -12.89 30.85
CA GLU A 8 17.78 -12.70 31.54
C GLU A 8 17.65 -11.22 31.95
N ILE A 9 16.47 -10.64 31.73
CA ILE A 9 16.15 -9.25 32.09
C ILE A 9 14.93 -9.28 33.01
N SER A 10 15.02 -8.65 34.19
CA SER A 10 13.93 -8.51 35.15
C SER A 10 13.27 -7.12 35.06
N GLY A 11 11.96 -7.05 35.29
CA GLY A 11 11.20 -5.79 35.33
C GLY A 11 10.54 -5.34 34.01
N GLY A 12 10.52 -6.18 32.98
CA GLY A 12 9.81 -5.89 31.72
C GLY A 12 8.31 -6.22 31.80
N ASN A 13 7.48 -5.39 31.18
CA ASN A 13 6.07 -5.71 30.94
C ASN A 13 5.93 -6.32 29.55
N ILE A 14 5.24 -7.47 29.44
CA ILE A 14 4.86 -8.05 28.17
C ILE A 14 3.51 -7.45 27.77
N LEU A 15 3.48 -6.73 26.65
CA LEU A 15 2.25 -6.21 26.06
C LEU A 15 1.78 -7.17 24.98
N GLU A 16 0.47 -7.42 24.94
CA GLU A 16 -0.14 -8.19 23.86
C GLU A 16 -0.10 -7.38 22.56
N ALA A 17 0.46 -7.98 21.50
CA ALA A 17 0.52 -7.36 20.19
C ALA A 17 -0.78 -7.63 19.44
N ASN A 18 -1.72 -6.68 19.51
CA ASN A 18 -2.95 -6.74 18.74
C ASN A 18 -2.66 -6.47 17.25
N LYS A 19 -3.28 -7.25 16.37
CA LYS A 19 -3.19 -7.02 14.93
C LYS A 19 -4.12 -5.86 14.54
N PRO A 20 -3.69 -4.95 13.66
CA PRO A 20 -4.55 -3.86 13.21
C PRO A 20 -5.78 -4.42 12.47
N SER A 21 -6.95 -3.91 12.83
CA SER A 21 -8.26 -4.37 12.33
C SER A 21 -9.03 -3.31 11.57
N THR A 22 -8.65 -2.04 11.74
CA THR A 22 -9.20 -0.89 11.02
C THR A 22 -8.15 -0.25 10.12
N ALA A 23 -8.58 0.59 9.17
CA ALA A 23 -7.69 1.33 8.29
C ALA A 23 -6.73 2.24 9.06
N ASP A 24 -7.23 2.97 10.06
CA ASP A 24 -6.42 3.82 10.95
C ASP A 24 -5.36 3.00 11.69
N GLU A 25 -5.76 1.91 12.36
CA GLU A 25 -4.82 1.04 13.07
C GLU A 25 -3.76 0.45 12.15
N TRP A 26 -4.13 0.11 10.91
CA TRP A 26 -3.19 -0.43 9.93
C TRP A 26 -2.21 0.63 9.45
N CYS A 27 -2.68 1.85 9.18
CA CYS A 27 -1.81 2.96 8.82
C CYS A 27 -0.84 3.29 9.95
N ASP A 28 -1.32 3.38 11.20
CA ASP A 28 -0.49 3.60 12.38
C ASP A 28 0.54 2.48 12.57
N HIS A 29 0.13 1.21 12.43
CA HIS A 29 1.00 0.05 12.58
C HIS A 29 2.16 0.06 11.59
N TYR A 30 1.90 0.44 10.34
CA TYR A 30 2.90 0.46 9.27
C TYR A 30 3.58 1.82 9.05
N GLY A 31 3.18 2.87 9.78
CA GLY A 31 3.71 4.22 9.64
C GLY A 31 3.36 4.88 8.31
N VAL A 32 2.13 4.69 7.83
CA VAL A 32 1.63 5.30 6.60
C VAL A 32 1.20 6.74 6.89
N ASP A 33 1.65 7.67 6.04
CA ASP A 33 1.22 9.06 6.13
C ASP A 33 -0.26 9.19 5.77
N VAL A 34 -1.04 9.70 6.72
CA VAL A 34 -2.46 10.06 6.56
C VAL A 34 -2.60 11.56 6.72
N ILE A 35 -3.10 12.23 5.68
CA ILE A 35 -3.38 13.67 5.68
C ILE A 35 -4.84 13.87 5.32
N ASP A 36 -5.60 14.56 6.17
CA ASP A 36 -7.03 14.84 5.98
C ASP A 36 -7.87 13.58 5.65
N GLY A 37 -7.56 12.45 6.30
CA GLY A 37 -8.25 11.17 6.11
C GLY A 37 -7.86 10.41 4.82
N VAL A 38 -6.80 10.84 4.14
CA VAL A 38 -6.26 10.19 2.95
C VAL A 38 -4.91 9.57 3.26
N ALA A 39 -4.81 8.25 3.12
CA ALA A 39 -3.56 7.50 3.23
C ALA A 39 -2.83 7.50 1.88
N THR A 40 -1.50 7.70 1.91
CA THR A 40 -0.65 7.49 0.73
C THR A 40 -0.12 6.06 0.72
N LEU A 41 -0.74 5.21 -0.11
CA LEU A 41 -0.35 3.81 -0.29
C LEU A 41 0.53 3.64 -1.52
N PHE A 42 1.23 2.51 -1.63
CA PHE A 42 2.22 2.31 -2.68
C PHE A 42 1.97 1.06 -3.53
N LYS A 43 2.11 1.23 -4.85
CA LYS A 43 2.04 0.16 -5.84
C LYS A 43 3.37 0.00 -6.56
N ALA A 44 3.85 -1.23 -6.69
CA ALA A 44 4.96 -1.58 -7.56
C ALA A 44 4.41 -2.01 -8.92
N VAL A 45 4.82 -1.33 -9.98
CA VAL A 45 4.28 -1.48 -11.34
C VAL A 45 5.40 -1.67 -12.36
N ASP A 46 5.05 -2.21 -13.52
CA ASP A 46 5.98 -2.34 -14.64
C ASP A 46 6.18 -0.96 -15.33
N ASP A 47 6.91 -0.92 -16.43
CA ASP A 47 7.27 0.31 -17.14
C ASP A 47 6.09 1.08 -17.74
N ASP A 48 5.00 0.39 -18.05
CA ASP A 48 3.72 0.93 -18.53
C ASP A 48 2.76 1.41 -17.41
N TYR A 49 3.23 1.46 -16.16
CA TYR A 49 2.44 1.78 -14.97
C TYR A 49 1.26 0.83 -14.69
N SER A 50 1.38 -0.43 -15.10
CA SER A 50 0.40 -1.46 -14.76
C SER A 50 1.05 -2.70 -14.16
N THR A 51 0.24 -3.72 -13.88
CA THR A 51 0.67 -5.04 -13.45
C THR A 51 -0.08 -6.09 -14.26
N SER A 52 0.40 -7.33 -14.31
CA SER A 52 -0.28 -8.41 -15.05
C SER A 52 -1.77 -8.54 -14.73
N ARG A 53 -2.15 -8.38 -13.45
CA ARG A 53 -3.56 -8.44 -13.02
C ARG A 53 -4.33 -7.16 -13.33
N ALA A 54 -3.69 -5.99 -13.25
CA ALA A 54 -4.33 -4.72 -13.55
C ALA A 54 -4.60 -4.55 -15.06
N ARG A 55 -3.68 -5.01 -15.93
CA ARG A 55 -3.87 -5.01 -17.39
C ARG A 55 -5.07 -5.82 -17.85
N GLN A 56 -5.36 -6.94 -17.18
CA GLN A 56 -6.55 -7.77 -17.50
C GLN A 56 -7.88 -7.03 -17.27
N LYS A 57 -7.84 -5.88 -16.60
CA LYS A 57 -8.99 -5.05 -16.23
C LYS A 57 -8.84 -3.61 -16.75
N ASP A 58 -7.89 -3.36 -17.66
CA ASP A 58 -7.59 -2.04 -18.21
C ASP A 58 -7.29 -0.96 -17.16
N ILE A 59 -6.69 -1.36 -16.02
CA ILE A 59 -6.29 -0.43 -14.95
C ILE A 59 -4.86 0.04 -15.17
N SER A 60 -4.67 1.36 -15.15
CA SER A 60 -3.36 2.03 -15.15
C SER A 60 -3.18 2.86 -13.89
N TYR A 61 -1.97 2.83 -13.34
CA TYR A 61 -1.52 3.67 -12.22
C TYR A 61 -0.59 4.78 -12.71
N ALA A 62 -0.66 5.15 -14.00
CA ALA A 62 0.17 6.22 -14.53
C ALA A 62 -0.07 7.52 -13.74
N PRO A 63 0.96 8.36 -13.53
CA PRO A 63 0.80 9.67 -12.94
C PRO A 63 -0.33 10.45 -13.61
N GLY A 64 -1.18 11.09 -12.81
CA GLY A 64 -2.37 11.77 -13.30
C GLY A 64 -3.64 10.91 -13.35
N GLN A 65 -3.53 9.57 -13.34
CA GLN A 65 -4.70 8.67 -13.35
C GLN A 65 -5.30 8.49 -11.96
N ILE A 66 -6.60 8.25 -11.92
CA ILE A 66 -7.36 7.95 -10.68
C ILE A 66 -7.99 6.55 -10.84
N PRO A 67 -7.23 5.47 -10.62
CA PRO A 67 -7.73 4.13 -10.87
C PRO A 67 -8.86 3.75 -9.90
N VAL A 68 -9.87 3.05 -10.42
CA VAL A 68 -11.00 2.49 -9.67
C VAL A 68 -11.16 1.02 -10.07
N ALA A 69 -11.36 0.14 -9.09
CA ALA A 69 -11.60 -1.27 -9.36
C ALA A 69 -13.00 -1.48 -9.99
N PRO A 70 -13.11 -2.09 -11.18
CA PRO A 70 -14.39 -2.42 -11.79
C PRO A 70 -15.11 -3.58 -11.08
N ASP A 71 -14.38 -4.36 -10.28
CA ASP A 71 -14.85 -5.58 -9.62
C ASP A 71 -14.87 -5.47 -8.09
N TRP A 72 -15.02 -4.26 -7.53
CA TRP A 72 -15.06 -4.08 -6.08
C TRP A 72 -16.13 -4.95 -5.40
N ASP A 73 -15.73 -5.78 -4.46
CA ASP A 73 -16.61 -6.76 -3.78
C ASP A 73 -17.11 -6.29 -2.39
N GLY A 74 -16.86 -5.04 -2.02
CA GLY A 74 -17.16 -4.53 -0.68
C GLY A 74 -16.07 -4.79 0.36
N GLY A 75 -14.89 -5.27 -0.03
CA GLY A 75 -13.79 -5.53 0.90
C GLY A 75 -13.74 -6.95 1.44
N LEU A 76 -14.51 -7.88 0.86
CA LEU A 76 -14.71 -9.23 1.39
C LEU A 76 -13.49 -10.15 1.24
N GLU A 77 -12.96 -10.26 0.01
CA GLU A 77 -11.81 -11.13 -0.27
C GLU A 77 -10.47 -10.44 -0.01
N GLU A 78 -9.46 -11.15 0.52
CA GLU A 78 -8.11 -10.60 0.70
C GLU A 78 -7.40 -10.31 -0.64
N CYS A 79 -7.73 -11.08 -1.68
CA CYS A 79 -7.08 -11.04 -2.99
C CYS A 79 -8.10 -11.06 -4.12
N GLY A 80 -8.01 -10.07 -5.02
CA GLY A 80 -9.03 -9.84 -6.05
C GLY A 80 -10.17 -8.98 -5.52
N GLY A 81 -11.16 -8.68 -6.36
CA GLY A 81 -12.33 -7.90 -5.92
C GLY A 81 -12.02 -6.45 -5.49
N GLY A 82 -10.98 -5.83 -6.07
CA GLY A 82 -10.50 -4.51 -5.64
C GLY A 82 -9.09 -4.16 -6.12
N LEU A 83 -8.68 -2.93 -5.86
CA LEU A 83 -7.28 -2.49 -5.98
C LEU A 83 -6.52 -2.88 -4.73
N HIS A 84 -5.20 -3.01 -4.84
CA HIS A 84 -4.36 -3.44 -3.72
C HIS A 84 -3.06 -2.66 -3.70
N ALA A 85 -2.65 -2.20 -2.53
CA ALA A 85 -1.41 -1.47 -2.33
C ALA A 85 -0.79 -1.82 -0.98
N SER A 86 0.46 -1.43 -0.82
CA SER A 86 1.29 -1.71 0.35
C SER A 86 1.65 -0.41 1.08
N PRO A 87 2.09 -0.46 2.33
CA PRO A 87 2.39 0.75 3.11
C PRO A 87 3.70 1.40 2.69
N HIS A 88 4.55 0.69 1.95
CA HIS A 88 5.84 1.19 1.49
C HIS A 88 6.23 0.57 0.13
N PRO A 89 6.93 1.29 -0.77
CA PRO A 89 7.34 0.75 -2.08
C PRO A 89 8.12 -0.57 -2.01
N ARG A 90 9.02 -0.68 -1.03
CA ARG A 90 9.80 -1.90 -0.81
C ARG A 90 8.96 -3.12 -0.41
N MET A 91 7.83 -2.92 0.26
CA MET A 91 6.88 -4.00 0.55
C MET A 91 6.02 -4.32 -0.67
N ALA A 92 5.69 -3.30 -1.48
CA ALA A 92 4.96 -3.50 -2.73
C ALA A 92 5.69 -4.43 -3.72
N LEU A 93 7.03 -4.49 -3.68
CA LEU A 93 7.84 -5.41 -4.48
C LEU A 93 7.53 -6.90 -4.24
N GLU A 94 7.03 -7.26 -3.05
CA GLU A 94 6.62 -8.64 -2.78
C GLU A 94 5.50 -9.10 -3.72
N PHE A 95 4.67 -8.16 -4.17
CA PHE A 95 3.53 -8.41 -5.05
C PHE A 95 3.83 -8.16 -6.54
N ASN A 96 4.99 -7.57 -6.84
CA ASN A 96 5.52 -7.46 -8.20
C ASN A 96 7.06 -7.36 -8.16
N ILE A 97 7.73 -8.52 -8.07
CA ILE A 97 9.19 -8.62 -7.90
C ILE A 97 9.96 -7.97 -9.06
N GLY A 98 9.38 -7.98 -10.27
CA GLY A 98 9.98 -7.44 -11.49
C GLY A 98 9.72 -5.96 -11.74
N ALA A 99 9.02 -5.27 -10.83
CA ALA A 99 8.58 -3.89 -11.01
C ALA A 99 9.70 -2.95 -11.43
N LYS A 100 9.35 -2.01 -12.31
CA LYS A 100 10.26 -0.98 -12.83
C LYS A 100 10.02 0.38 -12.19
N LYS A 101 8.82 0.61 -11.67
CA LYS A 101 8.36 1.88 -11.13
C LYS A 101 7.56 1.69 -9.84
N PHE A 102 7.44 2.75 -9.06
CA PHE A 102 6.61 2.81 -7.87
C PHE A 102 5.67 3.99 -7.97
N VAL A 103 4.45 3.81 -7.47
CA VAL A 103 3.38 4.81 -7.57
C VAL A 103 2.76 5.03 -6.20
N GLY A 104 2.65 6.29 -5.79
CA GLY A 104 1.80 6.74 -4.69
C GLY A 104 0.34 6.75 -5.11
N CYS A 105 -0.50 6.11 -4.30
CA CYS A 105 -1.93 5.92 -4.50
C CYS A 105 -2.66 6.58 -3.32
N PRO A 106 -3.23 7.78 -3.50
CA PRO A 106 -4.01 8.44 -2.46
C PRO A 106 -5.35 7.74 -2.29
N VAL A 107 -5.63 7.23 -1.09
CA VAL A 107 -6.84 6.45 -0.80
C VAL A 107 -7.46 6.95 0.50
N LYS A 108 -8.77 7.20 0.49
CA LYS A 108 -9.49 7.54 1.72
C LYS A 108 -9.51 6.36 2.67
N LEU A 109 -9.35 6.62 3.97
CA LEU A 109 -9.42 5.56 4.98
C LEU A 109 -10.73 4.76 4.93
N GLU A 110 -11.86 5.41 4.65
CA GLU A 110 -13.18 4.76 4.52
C GLU A 110 -13.27 3.75 3.37
N ASP A 111 -12.41 3.89 2.36
CA ASP A 111 -12.37 2.99 1.19
C ASP A 111 -11.37 1.83 1.36
N ILE A 112 -10.65 1.77 2.49
CA ILE A 112 -9.64 0.74 2.78
C ILE A 112 -10.27 -0.44 3.53
N SER A 113 -10.08 -1.64 3.01
CA SER A 113 -10.35 -2.91 3.71
C SER A 113 -9.05 -3.55 4.19
N VAL A 114 -9.01 -3.86 5.49
CA VAL A 114 -7.90 -4.54 6.17
C VAL A 114 -8.30 -5.98 6.43
N HIS A 115 -7.36 -6.91 6.22
CA HIS A 115 -7.55 -8.34 6.49
C HIS A 115 -6.57 -8.81 7.57
N PRO A 116 -6.89 -8.68 8.87
CA PRO A 116 -5.93 -8.90 9.97
C PRO A 116 -5.49 -10.36 10.10
N ASN A 117 -6.36 -11.26 9.65
CA ASN A 117 -6.09 -12.70 9.58
C ASN A 117 -5.77 -13.17 8.16
N GLY A 118 -5.52 -12.23 7.25
CA GLY A 118 -5.06 -12.49 5.91
C GLY A 118 -3.65 -13.08 5.88
N SER A 119 -3.34 -13.73 4.76
CA SER A 119 -2.01 -14.27 4.46
C SER A 119 -0.97 -13.21 4.11
N MET A 120 -1.41 -12.00 3.76
CA MET A 120 -0.60 -10.86 3.30
C MET A 120 -0.94 -9.59 4.12
N PRO A 121 -0.70 -9.58 5.44
CA PRO A 121 -1.12 -8.48 6.33
C PRO A 121 -0.52 -7.11 5.97
N GLN A 122 0.60 -7.08 5.25
CA GLN A 122 1.32 -5.90 4.74
C GLN A 122 0.76 -5.32 3.44
N LYS A 123 -0.49 -5.66 3.11
CA LYS A 123 -1.20 -5.19 1.91
C LYS A 123 -2.66 -4.96 2.28
N VAL A 124 -3.21 -3.86 1.82
CA VAL A 124 -4.64 -3.56 1.96
C VAL A 124 -5.33 -3.58 0.62
N LYS A 125 -6.65 -3.74 0.68
CA LYS A 125 -7.54 -3.64 -0.46
C LYS A 125 -8.31 -2.33 -0.42
N PHE A 126 -8.64 -1.76 -1.57
CA PHE A 126 -9.44 -0.55 -1.64
C PHE A 126 -10.21 -0.44 -2.96
N ARG A 127 -11.25 0.39 -2.97
CA ARG A 127 -12.11 0.58 -4.14
C ARG A 127 -11.44 1.39 -5.25
N GLY A 128 -10.80 2.50 -4.91
CA GLY A 128 -10.17 3.39 -5.88
C GLY A 128 -9.32 4.45 -5.22
N CYS A 129 -8.51 5.15 -6.01
CA CYS A 129 -7.82 6.34 -5.52
C CYS A 129 -8.79 7.52 -5.46
N CYS A 130 -8.58 8.44 -4.50
CA CYS A 130 -9.40 9.64 -4.36
C CYS A 130 -8.80 10.89 -5.03
N SER A 131 -7.54 10.82 -5.44
CA SER A 131 -6.86 11.83 -6.24
C SER A 131 -5.84 11.17 -7.17
N PRO A 132 -5.27 11.92 -8.13
CA PRO A 132 -4.31 11.36 -9.07
C PRO A 132 -3.15 10.63 -8.41
N CYS A 133 -2.82 9.46 -8.96
CA CYS A 133 -1.58 8.77 -8.67
C CYS A 133 -0.38 9.62 -9.08
N PHE A 134 0.76 9.39 -8.43
CA PHE A 134 2.03 10.06 -8.75
C PHE A 134 3.20 9.08 -8.62
N GLU A 135 4.23 9.25 -9.44
CA GLU A 135 5.40 8.38 -9.37
C GLU A 135 6.26 8.72 -8.14
N VAL A 136 6.80 7.70 -7.49
CA VAL A 136 7.69 7.83 -6.35
C VAL A 136 8.98 7.02 -6.54
N ASP A 137 10.02 7.43 -5.82
CA ASP A 137 11.26 6.66 -5.73
C ASP A 137 11.09 5.41 -4.84
N ARG A 138 12.18 4.66 -4.69
CA ARG A 138 12.21 3.43 -3.86
C ARG A 138 11.96 3.66 -2.36
N ASN A 139 11.99 4.91 -1.92
CA ASN A 139 11.77 5.35 -0.54
C ASN A 139 10.39 6.01 -0.35
N GLY A 140 9.55 6.03 -1.38
CA GLY A 140 8.22 6.62 -1.32
C GLY A 140 8.20 8.14 -1.50
N LYS A 141 9.33 8.76 -1.88
CA LYS A 141 9.39 10.20 -2.13
C LYS A 141 8.93 10.50 -3.56
N PRO A 142 8.12 11.55 -3.80
CA PRO A 142 7.73 11.96 -5.15
C PRO A 142 8.95 12.10 -6.06
N SER A 143 8.87 11.51 -7.27
CA SER A 143 9.94 11.67 -8.25
C SER A 143 9.95 13.11 -8.81
N PRO A 144 11.07 13.63 -9.31
CA PRO A 144 11.14 15.00 -9.85
C PRO A 144 10.10 15.27 -10.95
N VAL A 145 9.73 14.24 -11.72
CA VAL A 145 8.69 14.31 -12.77
C VAL A 145 7.29 14.54 -12.15
N ALA A 146 7.03 14.02 -10.95
CA ALA A 146 5.76 14.22 -10.25
C ALA A 146 5.61 15.66 -9.71
N ILE A 147 6.71 16.37 -9.45
CA ILE A 147 6.69 17.74 -8.93
C ILE A 147 6.25 18.74 -10.02
N GLU A 148 6.62 18.50 -11.28
CA GLU A 148 6.23 19.35 -12.42
C GLU A 148 4.74 19.20 -12.78
N GLN A 149 4.14 18.02 -12.58
CA GLN A 149 2.73 17.75 -12.92
C GLN A 149 1.72 18.28 -11.89
N ALA A 150 2.16 18.62 -10.67
CA ALA A 150 1.30 19.18 -9.62
C ALA A 150 1.31 20.72 -9.59
N ALA A 151 2.10 21.36 -10.45
CA ALA A 151 2.28 22.81 -10.51
C ALA A 151 1.44 23.51 -11.60
N GLU A 152 0.63 22.77 -12.35
CA GLU A 152 -0.37 23.26 -13.32
C GLU A 152 -1.80 23.11 -12.78
#